data_AF-A0A7C3CUT6-F1
#
_entry.id   AF-A0A7C3CUT6-F1
#
_cell.length_a   1.000
_cell.length_b   1.000
_cell.length_c   1.000
_cell.angle_alpha   90.00
_cell.angle_beta   90.00
_cell.angle_gamma   90.00
#
_symmetry.space_group_name_H-M   'P 1'
#
loop_
_entity.id
_entity.type
_entity.pdbx_description
1 polymer ?
#
loop_
_entity_poly.entity_id
_entity_poly.type
_entity_poly.pdbx_seq_one_letter_code
_entity_poly.pdbx_strand_id
1 'polypeptide(L)'
;MAAIAVLEETWISKALREGREEGQAIGIKEGREEGREIGREEYILRMLTRKFGDVSAEITKQIQAQPLATLDTLFDAALDAKQLSDFTDVLASLKTE
;
A
#
# COMPACT_ATOMS: atom_id res chain seq x y z
N MET A 1 -44.00 -28.75 5.67
CA MET A 1 -43.31 -28.70 4.36
C MET A 1 -43.14 -27.26 3.86
N ALA A 2 -44.20 -26.44 3.76
CA ALA A 2 -44.08 -25.06 3.24
C ALA A 2 -43.20 -24.10 4.07
N ALA A 3 -43.19 -24.22 5.40
CA ALA A 3 -42.40 -23.32 6.26
C ALA A 3 -40.87 -23.53 6.17
N ILE A 4 -40.42 -24.75 5.87
CA ILE A 4 -38.98 -25.09 5.78
C ILE A 4 -38.38 -24.50 4.50
N ALA A 5 -39.09 -24.60 3.37
CA ALA A 5 -38.65 -24.05 2.08
C ALA A 5 -38.52 -22.51 2.08
N VAL A 6 -39.45 -21.80 2.75
CA VAL A 6 -39.37 -20.33 2.90
C VAL A 6 -38.17 -19.91 3.75
N LEU A 7 -37.87 -20.68 4.81
CA LEU A 7 -36.67 -20.45 5.63
C LEU A 7 -35.40 -20.61 4.78
N GLU A 8 -35.28 -21.69 3.99
CA GLU A 8 -34.11 -21.94 3.12
C GLU A 8 -33.84 -20.79 2.13
N GLU A 9 -34.87 -20.27 1.47
CA GLU A 9 -34.74 -19.13 0.56
C GLU A 9 -34.27 -17.85 1.27
N THR A 10 -34.71 -17.62 2.52
CA THR A 10 -34.29 -16.45 3.30
C THR A 10 -32.85 -16.52 3.77
N TRP A 11 -32.36 -17.69 4.18
CA TRP A 11 -30.97 -17.86 4.61
C TRP A 11 -29.99 -17.75 3.44
N ILE A 12 -30.32 -18.34 2.28
CA ILE A 12 -29.50 -18.21 1.06
C ILE A 12 -29.43 -16.75 0.61
N SER A 13 -30.57 -16.05 0.58
CA SER A 13 -30.62 -14.64 0.20
C SER A 13 -29.80 -13.76 1.16
N LYS A 14 -29.86 -14.05 2.47
CA LYS A 14 -29.08 -13.36 3.48
C LYS A 14 -27.58 -13.61 3.31
N ALA A 15 -27.16 -14.85 3.11
CA ALA A 15 -25.76 -15.22 2.90
C ALA A 15 -25.17 -14.58 1.62
N LEU A 16 -25.95 -14.53 0.53
CA LEU A 16 -25.52 -13.86 -0.71
C LEU A 16 -25.34 -12.34 -0.53
N ARG A 17 -26.23 -11.72 0.25
CA ARG A 17 -26.12 -10.29 0.57
C ARG A 17 -24.90 -10.03 1.45
N GLU A 18 -24.72 -10.81 2.51
CA GLU A 18 -23.58 -10.68 3.42
C GLU A 18 -22.25 -10.90 2.68
N GLY A 19 -22.14 -11.95 1.86
CA GLY A 19 -20.93 -12.18 1.06
C GLY A 19 -20.63 -11.07 0.06
N ARG A 20 -21.66 -10.43 -0.51
CA ARG A 20 -21.48 -9.26 -1.39
C ARG A 20 -21.03 -8.02 -0.61
N GLU A 21 -21.63 -7.77 0.54
CA GLU A 21 -21.27 -6.65 1.42
C GLU A 21 -19.84 -6.81 1.96
N GLU A 22 -19.47 -8.01 2.40
CA GLU A 22 -18.11 -8.35 2.84
C GLU A 22 -17.11 -8.20 1.70
N GLY A 23 -17.39 -8.76 0.51
CA GLY A 23 -16.51 -8.63 -0.65
C GLY A 23 -16.29 -7.18 -1.08
N GLN A 24 -17.34 -6.36 -1.03
CA GLN A 24 -17.24 -4.92 -1.30
C GLN A 24 -16.41 -4.20 -0.22
N ALA A 25 -16.62 -4.53 1.06
CA ALA A 25 -15.88 -3.93 2.16
C ALA A 25 -14.38 -4.27 2.08
N ILE A 26 -14.05 -5.53 1.79
CA ILE A 26 -12.66 -6.00 1.60
C ILE A 26 -12.03 -5.27 0.41
N GLY A 27 -12.68 -5.26 -0.76
CA GLY A 27 -12.12 -4.60 -1.96
C GLY A 27 -11.90 -3.09 -1.80
N ILE A 28 -12.79 -2.39 -1.08
CA ILE A 28 -12.59 -0.97 -0.75
C ILE A 28 -11.39 -0.79 0.18
N LYS A 29 -11.23 -1.68 1.17
CA LYS A 29 -10.12 -1.61 2.11
C LYS A 29 -8.78 -1.85 1.41
N GLU A 30 -8.67 -2.94 0.66
CA GLU A 30 -7.46 -3.30 -0.09
C GLU A 30 -7.11 -2.23 -1.12
N GLY A 31 -8.05 -1.79 -1.95
CA GLY A 31 -7.78 -0.75 -2.95
C GLY A 31 -7.37 0.59 -2.35
N ARG A 32 -7.86 0.93 -1.15
CA ARG A 32 -7.43 2.13 -0.42
C ARG A 32 -6.02 1.98 0.17
N GLU A 33 -5.66 0.77 0.59
CA GLU A 33 -4.33 0.46 1.14
C GLU A 33 -3.30 0.46 0.01
N GLU A 34 -3.51 -0.32 -1.06
CA GLU A 34 -2.65 -0.33 -2.25
C GLU A 34 -2.49 1.08 -2.85
N GLY A 35 -3.58 1.84 -2.97
CA GLY A 35 -3.52 3.22 -3.48
C GLY A 35 -2.68 4.16 -2.60
N ARG A 36 -2.56 3.89 -1.30
CA ARG A 36 -1.67 4.64 -0.40
C ARG A 36 -0.21 4.21 -0.57
N GLU A 37 0.06 2.92 -0.73
CA GLU A 37 1.42 2.40 -0.94
C GLU A 37 2.00 2.96 -2.25
N ILE A 38 1.30 2.74 -3.37
CA ILE A 38 1.70 3.23 -4.70
C ILE A 38 1.89 4.74 -4.69
N GLY A 39 0.96 5.48 -4.08
CA GLY A 39 1.06 6.93 -3.97
C GLY A 39 2.31 7.39 -3.22
N ARG A 40 2.63 6.77 -2.08
CA ARG A 40 3.81 7.14 -1.28
C ARG A 40 5.11 6.84 -2.01
N GLU A 41 5.22 5.68 -2.64
CA GLU A 41 6.38 5.32 -3.47
C GLU A 41 6.60 6.35 -4.58
N GLU A 42 5.55 6.69 -5.33
CA GLU A 42 5.64 7.70 -6.40
C GLU A 42 6.08 9.07 -5.88
N TYR A 43 5.58 9.49 -4.71
CA TYR A 43 5.97 10.79 -4.14
C TYR A 43 7.43 10.82 -3.71
N ILE A 44 7.94 9.75 -3.09
CA ILE A 44 9.34 9.63 -2.71
C ILE A 44 10.21 9.69 -3.96
N LEU A 45 9.92 8.85 -4.96
CA LEU A 45 10.68 8.79 -6.22
C LEU A 45 10.68 10.13 -6.94
N ARG A 46 9.51 10.75 -7.10
CA ARG A 46 9.38 12.07 -7.73
C ARG A 46 10.18 13.14 -7.00
N MET A 47 10.23 13.09 -5.67
CA MET A 47 10.97 14.05 -4.88
C MET A 47 12.49 13.86 -5.02
N LEU A 48 12.96 12.61 -4.93
CA LEU A 48 14.37 12.28 -5.17
C LEU A 48 14.79 12.68 -6.59
N THR A 49 13.97 12.38 -7.61
CA THR A 49 14.24 12.76 -8.99
C THR A 49 14.33 14.28 -9.15
N ARG A 50 13.44 15.02 -8.48
CA ARG A 50 13.43 16.49 -8.55
C ARG A 50 14.62 17.12 -7.81
N LYS A 51 15.09 16.54 -6.70
CA LYS A 51 16.20 17.08 -5.89
C LYS A 51 17.57 16.70 -6.45
N PHE A 52 17.71 15.47 -6.94
CA PHE A 52 19.02 14.87 -7.23
C PHE A 52 19.20 14.41 -8.69
N GLY A 53 18.18 14.54 -9.54
CA GLY A 53 18.20 14.04 -10.91
C GLY A 53 17.84 12.55 -10.97
N ASP A 54 18.22 11.85 -12.03
CA ASP A 54 17.78 10.46 -12.25
C ASP A 54 18.14 9.54 -11.08
N VAL A 55 17.11 8.89 -10.54
CA VAL A 55 17.24 7.87 -9.48
C VAL A 55 17.47 6.52 -10.15
N SER A 56 18.46 5.77 -9.68
CA SER A 56 18.79 4.48 -10.29
C SER A 56 17.65 3.47 -10.11
N ALA A 57 17.48 2.58 -11.09
CA ALA A 57 16.48 1.53 -11.03
C ALA A 57 16.62 0.61 -9.81
N GLU A 58 17.84 0.48 -9.28
CA GLU A 58 18.12 -0.27 -8.05
C GLU A 58 17.51 0.40 -6.82
N ILE A 59 17.69 1.72 -6.66
CA ILE A 59 17.07 2.48 -5.57
C ILE A 59 15.54 2.44 -5.70
N THR A 60 15.02 2.58 -6.91
CA THR A 60 13.57 2.49 -7.18
C THR A 60 12.99 1.16 -6.70
N LYS A 61 13.60 0.04 -7.11
CA LYS A 61 13.16 -1.29 -6.66
C LYS A 61 13.23 -1.46 -5.15
N GLN A 62 14.25 -0.90 -4.52
CA GLN A 62 14.40 -0.97 -3.07
C GLN A 62 13.30 -0.19 -2.35
N ILE A 63 12.89 0.98 -2.85
CA ILE A 63 11.77 1.74 -2.29
C ILE A 63 10.45 0.98 -2.49
N GLN A 64 10.21 0.41 -3.67
CA GLN A 64 8.99 -0.34 -3.98
C GLN A 64 8.87 -1.68 -3.22
N ALA A 65 9.98 -2.17 -2.65
CA ALA A 65 9.98 -3.37 -1.83
C ALA A 65 9.76 -3.07 -0.33
N GLN A 66 9.58 -1.80 0.05
CA GLN A 66 9.46 -1.39 1.44
C GLN A 66 8.01 -1.48 1.93
N PRO A 67 7.79 -1.96 3.16
CA PRO A 67 6.47 -1.90 3.79
C PRO A 67 5.93 -0.47 3.87
N LEU A 68 4.60 -0.30 3.79
CA LEU A 68 3.94 1.01 3.92
C LEU A 68 4.39 1.82 5.15
N ALA A 69 4.68 1.13 6.26
CA ALA A 69 5.13 1.74 7.51
C ALA A 69 6.52 2.39 7.40
N THR A 70 7.42 1.85 6.57
CA THR A 70 8.76 2.40 6.37
C THR A 70 8.81 3.46 5.28
N LEU A 71 7.81 3.48 4.38
CA LEU A 71 7.68 4.53 3.36
C LEU A 71 7.51 5.94 3.96
N ASP A 72 6.85 6.09 5.11
CA ASP A 72 6.73 7.40 5.78
C ASP A 72 8.11 7.89 6.27
N THR A 73 8.90 7.02 6.88
CA THR A 73 10.29 7.32 7.28
C THR A 73 11.16 7.66 6.08
N LEU A 74 11.00 6.95 4.97
CA LEU A 74 11.73 7.25 3.74
C LEU A 74 11.30 8.57 3.11
N PHE A 75 10.03 8.95 3.22
CA PHE A 75 9.56 10.25 2.78
C PHE A 75 10.23 11.39 3.56
N ASP A 76 10.28 11.29 4.88
CA ASP A 76 10.97 12.27 5.73
C ASP A 76 12.48 12.30 5.44
N ALA A 77 13.11 11.13 5.29
CA ALA A 77 14.52 11.05 4.90
C ALA A 77 14.78 11.71 3.54
N ALA A 78 13.89 11.55 2.56
CA ALA A 78 14.01 12.19 1.27
C ALA A 78 13.83 13.73 1.38
N LEU A 79 12.99 14.22 2.31
CA LEU A 79 12.82 15.66 2.56
C LEU A 79 14.11 16.26 3.12
N ASP A 80 14.71 15.60 4.11
CA ASP A 80 15.88 16.09 4.84
C ASP A 80 17.22 15.86 4.12
N ALA A 81 17.28 14.89 3.21
CA ALA A 81 18.48 14.58 2.44
C ALA A 81 19.03 15.80 1.70
N LYS A 82 20.33 16.08 1.85
CA LYS A 82 21.03 17.14 1.11
C LYS A 82 21.73 16.59 -0.13
N GLN A 83 22.00 15.29 -0.13
CA GLN A 83 22.57 14.54 -1.24
C GLN A 83 21.93 13.14 -1.29
N LEU A 84 22.00 12.49 -2.45
CA LEU A 84 21.39 11.17 -2.65
C LEU A 84 21.95 10.11 -1.68
N SER A 85 23.22 10.22 -1.27
CA SER A 85 23.81 9.28 -0.31
C SER A 85 23.11 9.30 1.06
N ASP A 86 22.68 10.49 1.53
CA ASP A 86 22.01 10.62 2.83
C ASP A 86 20.73 9.77 2.86
N PHE A 87 20.00 9.76 1.74
CA PHE A 87 18.81 8.93 1.58
C PHE A 87 19.15 7.44 1.48
N THR A 88 20.17 7.07 0.70
CA THR A 88 20.54 5.66 0.53
C THR A 88 21.09 5.04 1.81
N ASP A 89 21.71 5.84 2.69
CA ASP A 89 22.19 5.38 3.99
C ASP A 89 21.01 4.99 4.91
N VAL A 90 19.95 5.81 4.93
CA VAL A 90 18.71 5.47 5.65
C VAL A 90 18.06 4.23 5.02
N LEU A 91 17.94 4.19 3.69
CA LEU A 91 17.39 3.04 2.98
C LEU A 91 18.16 1.74 3.26
N ALA A 92 19.48 1.82 3.41
CA ALA A 92 20.32 0.68 3.76
C ALA A 92 20.11 0.24 5.22
N SER A 93 19.93 1.18 6.15
CA SER A 93 19.69 0.87 7.56
C SER A 93 18.38 0.07 7.78
N LEU A 94 17.35 0.39 6.99
CA LEU A 94 16.03 -0.28 7.04
C LEU A 94 16.03 -1.72 6.49
N LYS A 95 17.10 -2.18 5.82
CA LYS A 95 17.25 -3.57 5.38
C LYS A 95 17.69 -4.53 6.50
N THR A 96 18.03 -4.01 7.68
CA THR A 96 18.72 -4.77 8.74
C THR A 96 17.80 -5.14 9.92
N GLU A 97 16.52 -4.77 9.87
CA GLU A 97 15.45 -5.28 10.75
C GLU A 97 14.60 -6.32 10.01
#